data_AF-A0A2Z3UIV4-F1
#
_entry.id   AF-A0A2Z3UIV4-F1
#
_cell.length_a   1.000
_cell.length_b   1.000
_cell.length_c   1.000
_cell.angle_alpha   90.00
_cell.angle_beta   90.00
_cell.angle_gamma   90.00
#
_symmetry.space_group_name_H-M   'P 1'
#
loop_
_entity.id
_entity.type
_entity.pdbx_description
1 polymer ?
#
loop_
_entity_poly.entity_id
_entity_poly.type
_entity_poly.pdbx_seq_one_letter_code
_entity_poly.pdbx_strand_id
1 'polypeptide(L)'
;MRQLEQLTRRRQAVDVQLDEVGRLIGDLEAELAEEERGVSRLEGGFSAFLAGLTGSREEKLAGEKAKALAVRQRLEGQRTRLEWLNTDRAALEEALAEVGSAPEEFTELLERKERMLVESSDPRGRELAEIAQRLAEVDADLREHEEAHRAGVAAAHAVGQVLRCLGGARGASTWDMLGGGGGIADMMERGHLLNADEAAWHAQHLLDVFARELVDIGVHVSPALPKVDTRWFADMFFDNIVTDAIKHQRIARTGEAVGDVAEWVGGTVNGLAARCGELTRGRDSFVARREDVLTG
;
A
#
# COMPACT_ATOMS: atom_id res chain seq x y z
N MET A 1 5.48 -11.02 26.47
CA MET A 1 4.69 -9.99 25.74
C MET A 1 5.44 -8.66 25.55
N ARG A 2 5.65 -7.81 26.57
CA ARG A 2 6.29 -6.47 26.39
C ARG A 2 7.68 -6.50 25.72
N GLN A 3 8.52 -7.46 26.06
CA GLN A 3 9.87 -7.59 25.48
C GLN A 3 9.81 -8.02 24.01
N LEU A 4 8.92 -8.95 23.65
CA LEU A 4 8.67 -9.39 22.26
C LEU A 4 8.17 -8.23 21.39
N GLU A 5 7.19 -7.46 21.89
CA GLU A 5 6.68 -6.28 21.20
C GLU A 5 7.75 -5.20 20.99
N GLN A 6 8.62 -5.01 21.99
CA GLN A 6 9.71 -4.04 21.92
C GLN A 6 10.76 -4.46 20.87
N LEU A 7 11.14 -5.74 20.84
CA LEU A 7 12.06 -6.28 19.84
C LEU A 7 11.47 -6.24 18.44
N THR A 8 10.18 -6.55 18.29
CA THR A 8 9.45 -6.48 17.01
C THR A 8 9.41 -5.06 16.47
N ARG A 9 9.07 -4.07 17.32
CA ARG A 9 9.09 -2.65 16.95
C ARG A 9 10.48 -2.17 16.54
N ARG A 10 11.52 -2.62 17.24
CA ARG A 10 12.92 -2.29 16.89
C ARG A 10 13.32 -2.89 15.55
N ARG A 11 12.95 -4.15 15.26
CA ARG A 11 13.20 -4.78 13.96
C ARG A 11 12.52 -4.01 12.82
N GLN A 12 11.24 -3.66 12.99
CA GLN A 12 10.51 -2.85 12.01
C GLN A 12 11.17 -1.50 11.76
N ALA A 13 11.68 -0.83 12.80
CA ALA A 13 12.40 0.42 12.63
C ALA A 13 13.71 0.26 11.82
N VAL A 14 14.45 -0.83 12.04
CA VAL A 14 15.66 -1.16 11.27
C VAL A 14 15.32 -1.51 9.82
N ASP A 15 14.23 -2.24 9.57
CA ASP A 15 13.77 -2.55 8.21
C ASP A 15 13.44 -1.29 7.41
N VAL A 16 12.77 -0.31 8.02
CA VAL A 16 12.52 1.01 7.39
C VAL A 16 13.83 1.72 7.05
N GLN A 17 14.80 1.70 7.97
CA GLN A 17 16.12 2.30 7.73
C GLN A 17 16.90 1.59 6.62
N LEU A 18 16.80 0.27 6.51
CA LEU A 18 17.41 -0.52 5.43
C LEU A 18 16.82 -0.13 4.07
N ASP A 19 15.50 0.01 3.97
CA ASP A 19 14.82 0.46 2.76
C ASP A 19 15.25 1.88 2.34
N GLU A 20 15.31 2.80 3.30
CA GLU A 20 15.76 4.19 3.06
C GLU A 20 17.21 4.24 2.57
N VAL A 21 18.12 3.51 3.23
CA VAL A 21 19.53 3.43 2.84
C VAL A 21 19.68 2.75 1.48
N GLY A 22 18.90 1.70 1.20
CA GLY A 22 18.89 1.02 -0.09
C GLY A 22 18.50 1.93 -1.24
N ARG A 23 17.43 2.74 -1.08
CA ARG A 23 17.04 3.74 -2.09
C ARG A 23 18.13 4.78 -2.29
N LEU A 24 18.69 5.31 -1.20
CA LEU A 24 19.75 6.31 -1.25
C LEU A 24 21.03 5.78 -1.94
N ILE A 25 21.38 4.52 -1.71
CA ILE A 25 22.47 3.86 -2.43
C ILE A 25 22.17 3.82 -3.93
N GLY A 26 20.96 3.43 -4.34
CA GLY A 26 20.55 3.43 -5.74
C GLY A 26 20.63 4.81 -6.40
N ASP A 27 20.18 5.86 -5.70
CA ASP A 27 20.27 7.24 -6.18
C ASP A 27 21.74 7.69 -6.35
N LEU A 28 22.60 7.38 -5.38
CA LEU A 28 24.03 7.69 -5.42
C LEU A 28 24.77 6.91 -6.50
N GLU A 29 24.37 5.67 -6.79
CA GLU A 29 24.93 4.87 -7.90
C GLU A 29 24.55 5.48 -9.26
N ALA A 30 23.31 5.94 -9.42
CA ALA A 30 22.89 6.66 -10.62
C ALA A 30 23.64 7.99 -10.79
N GLU A 31 23.76 8.78 -9.71
CA GLU A 31 24.53 10.03 -9.70
C GLU A 31 26.00 9.78 -10.06
N LEU A 32 26.62 8.77 -9.45
CA LEU A 32 28.01 8.41 -9.75
C LEU A 32 28.19 8.05 -11.23
N ALA A 33 27.26 7.31 -11.82
CA ALA A 33 27.32 6.95 -13.23
C ALA A 33 27.21 8.18 -14.16
N GLU A 34 26.42 9.21 -13.80
CA GLU A 34 26.37 10.47 -14.54
C GLU A 34 27.70 11.24 -14.46
N GLU A 35 28.26 11.36 -13.25
CA GLU A 35 29.54 12.06 -13.01
C GLU A 35 30.70 11.35 -13.72
N GLU A 36 30.76 10.01 -13.69
CA GLU A 36 31.75 9.22 -14.42
C GLU A 36 31.61 9.33 -15.94
N ARG A 37 30.38 9.45 -16.47
CA ARG A 37 30.16 9.78 -17.88
C ARG A 37 30.58 11.21 -18.21
N GLY A 38 30.44 12.15 -17.28
CA GLY A 38 31.01 13.51 -17.36
C GLY A 38 32.53 13.47 -17.53
N VAL A 39 33.23 12.74 -16.65
CA VAL A 39 34.67 12.50 -16.71
C VAL A 39 35.07 11.83 -18.03
N SER A 40 34.39 10.75 -18.42
CA SER A 40 34.68 10.01 -19.65
C SER A 40 34.50 10.84 -20.92
N ARG A 41 33.47 11.70 -20.99
CA ARG A 41 33.30 12.65 -22.12
C ARG A 41 34.46 13.64 -22.24
N LEU A 42 35.01 14.08 -21.11
CA LEU A 42 36.17 14.97 -21.07
C LEU A 42 37.50 14.25 -21.34
N GLU A 43 37.57 12.93 -21.14
CA GLU A 43 38.75 12.08 -21.38
C GLU A 43 38.78 11.42 -22.78
N GLY A 44 37.63 11.05 -23.35
CA GLY A 44 37.52 10.09 -24.48
C GLY A 44 37.22 10.64 -25.89
N GLY A 45 37.02 11.95 -26.08
CA GLY A 45 36.79 12.53 -27.41
C GLY A 45 38.06 13.12 -28.05
N PHE A 46 38.57 12.53 -29.14
CA PHE A 46 39.79 13.04 -29.83
C PHE A 46 39.60 14.40 -30.52
N SER A 47 38.36 14.82 -30.81
CA SER A 47 38.15 15.63 -32.02
C SER A 47 36.86 16.45 -31.98
N ALA A 48 36.82 17.47 -31.12
CA ALA A 48 36.10 18.71 -31.42
C ALA A 48 37.04 19.94 -31.31
N PHE A 49 38.28 19.75 -31.80
CA PHE A 49 39.03 20.70 -32.64
C PHE A 49 39.42 22.11 -32.13
N LEU A 50 38.85 22.68 -31.06
CA LEU A 50 39.10 24.08 -30.69
C LEU A 50 39.21 24.29 -29.17
N ALA A 51 40.38 24.01 -28.61
CA ALA A 51 40.76 24.51 -27.28
C ALA A 51 41.83 25.59 -27.45
N GLY A 52 41.43 26.78 -27.89
CA GLY A 52 42.33 27.95 -27.92
C GLY A 52 42.79 28.46 -26.55
N LEU A 53 42.44 27.81 -25.42
CA LEU A 53 42.65 28.30 -24.04
C LEU A 53 42.80 27.13 -23.05
N THR A 54 44.02 26.64 -22.84
CA THR A 54 44.36 25.41 -22.10
C THR A 54 44.11 25.41 -20.58
N GLY A 55 43.67 26.51 -19.96
CA GLY A 55 43.35 26.55 -18.52
C GLY A 55 41.94 26.03 -18.15
N SER A 56 40.93 26.30 -18.99
CA SER A 56 39.53 26.08 -18.61
C SER A 56 39.03 24.62 -18.69
N ARG A 57 39.73 23.75 -19.43
CA ARG A 57 39.37 22.32 -19.56
C ARG A 57 39.93 21.48 -18.43
N GLU A 58 41.18 21.70 -18.04
CA GLU A 58 41.81 21.00 -16.92
C GLU A 58 41.07 21.29 -15.61
N GLU A 59 40.69 22.55 -15.40
CA GLU A 59 39.86 22.97 -14.27
C GLU A 59 38.49 22.24 -14.24
N LYS A 60 37.82 22.13 -15.40
CA LYS A 60 36.56 21.38 -15.52
C LYS A 60 36.75 19.88 -15.26
N LEU A 61 37.79 19.26 -15.81
CA LEU A 61 38.07 17.84 -15.57
C LEU A 61 38.38 17.56 -14.10
N ALA A 62 39.16 18.42 -13.45
CA ALA A 62 39.44 18.33 -12.02
C ALA A 62 38.15 18.48 -11.20
N GLY A 63 37.25 19.39 -11.59
CA GLY A 63 35.93 19.56 -11.00
C GLY A 63 35.06 18.31 -11.10
N GLU A 64 34.90 17.72 -12.29
CA GLU A 64 34.11 16.50 -12.49
C GLU A 64 34.71 15.29 -11.75
N LYS A 65 36.05 15.16 -11.69
CA LYS A 65 36.71 14.13 -10.88
C LYS A 65 36.47 14.32 -9.38
N ALA A 66 36.48 15.56 -8.90
CA ALA A 66 36.19 15.87 -7.50
C ALA A 66 34.73 15.54 -7.13
N LYS A 67 33.77 15.84 -8.03
CA LYS A 67 32.36 15.45 -7.85
C LYS A 67 32.21 13.93 -7.80
N ALA A 68 32.76 13.20 -8.77
CA ALA A 68 32.72 11.73 -8.78
C ALA A 68 33.34 11.13 -7.50
N LEU A 69 34.47 11.66 -7.03
CA LEU A 69 35.09 11.22 -5.79
C LEU A 69 34.20 11.48 -4.57
N ALA A 70 33.56 12.66 -4.49
CA ALA A 70 32.65 12.99 -3.40
C ALA A 70 31.43 12.06 -3.37
N VAL A 71 30.85 11.73 -4.52
CA VAL A 71 29.74 10.78 -4.62
C VAL A 71 30.20 9.37 -4.23
N ARG A 72 31.39 8.91 -4.67
CA ARG A 72 31.95 7.62 -4.23
C ARG A 72 32.12 7.52 -2.72
N GLN A 73 32.66 8.56 -2.07
CA GLN A 73 32.81 8.58 -0.62
C GLN A 73 31.46 8.51 0.11
N ARG A 74 30.43 9.21 -0.40
CA ARG A 74 29.07 9.12 0.15
C ARG A 74 28.48 7.73 -0.04
N LEU A 75 28.65 7.14 -1.22
CA LEU A 75 28.19 5.78 -1.52
C LEU A 75 28.85 4.75 -0.62
N GLU A 76 30.16 4.84 -0.41
CA GLU A 76 30.89 3.98 0.52
C GLU A 76 30.36 4.10 1.95
N GLY A 77 30.16 5.34 2.43
CA GLY A 77 29.57 5.58 3.75
C GLY A 77 28.16 4.98 3.91
N GLN A 78 27.31 5.05 2.88
CA GLN A 78 25.98 4.41 2.92
C GLN A 78 26.07 2.88 2.84
N ARG A 79 27.03 2.31 2.10
CA ARG A 79 27.26 0.86 2.07
C ARG A 79 27.74 0.33 3.43
N THR A 80 28.64 1.02 4.10
CA THR A 80 29.03 0.69 5.48
C THR A 80 27.82 0.78 6.43
N ARG A 81 26.99 1.81 6.30
CA ARG A 81 25.75 1.94 7.09
C ARG A 81 24.79 0.77 6.83
N LEU A 82 24.65 0.33 5.58
CA LEU A 82 23.84 -0.82 5.21
C LEU A 82 24.35 -2.10 5.89
N GLU A 83 25.67 -2.32 5.94
CA GLU A 83 26.28 -3.47 6.62
C GLU A 83 26.00 -3.46 8.14
N TRP A 84 26.13 -2.30 8.79
CA TRP A 84 25.78 -2.16 10.21
C TRP A 84 24.31 -2.44 10.49
N LEU A 85 23.40 -1.88 9.69
CA LEU A 85 21.96 -2.11 9.84
C LEU A 85 21.59 -3.59 9.62
N ASN A 86 22.23 -4.28 8.68
CA ASN A 86 22.01 -5.71 8.49
C ASN A 86 22.52 -6.53 9.69
N THR A 87 23.63 -6.13 10.29
CA THR A 87 24.17 -6.76 11.51
C THR A 87 23.21 -6.55 12.69
N ASP A 88 22.69 -5.33 12.85
CA ASP A 88 21.68 -5.01 13.88
C ASP A 88 20.39 -5.82 13.66
N ARG A 89 19.94 -5.96 12.41
CA ARG A 89 18.77 -6.79 12.08
C ARG A 89 18.98 -8.25 12.48
N ALA A 90 20.14 -8.82 12.13
CA ALA A 90 20.45 -10.21 12.48
C ALA A 90 20.47 -10.44 14.00
N ALA A 91 21.06 -9.52 14.76
CA ALA A 91 21.06 -9.60 16.23
C ALA A 91 19.65 -9.48 16.83
N LEU A 92 18.78 -8.64 16.24
CA LEU A 92 17.39 -8.53 16.65
C LEU A 92 16.58 -9.79 16.29
N GLU A 93 16.84 -10.42 15.15
CA GLU A 93 16.23 -11.69 14.75
C GLU A 93 16.63 -12.83 15.69
N GLU A 94 17.90 -12.91 16.09
CA GLU A 94 18.37 -13.88 17.09
C GLU A 94 17.72 -13.67 18.46
N ALA A 95 17.65 -12.43 18.94
CA ALA A 95 16.96 -12.10 20.19
C ALA A 95 15.45 -12.37 20.12
N LEU A 96 14.82 -12.19 18.96
CA LEU A 96 13.41 -12.55 18.74
C LEU A 96 13.20 -14.06 18.78
N ALA A 97 14.13 -14.85 18.24
CA ALA A 97 14.06 -16.31 18.29
C ALA A 97 14.22 -16.84 19.72
N GLU A 98 15.15 -16.27 20.51
CA GLU A 98 15.38 -16.66 21.91
C GLU A 98 14.19 -16.32 22.82
N VAL A 99 13.55 -15.17 22.60
CA VAL A 99 12.36 -14.76 23.35
C VAL A 99 11.09 -15.43 22.82
N GLY A 100 11.09 -15.89 21.57
CA GLY A 100 9.96 -16.53 20.89
C GLY A 100 9.62 -17.93 21.41
N SER A 101 10.59 -18.68 21.94
CA SER A 101 10.37 -20.05 22.44
C SER A 101 9.67 -20.13 23.81
N ALA A 102 9.87 -19.14 24.68
CA ALA A 102 9.29 -19.16 26.03
C ALA A 102 7.73 -19.05 26.06
N PRO A 103 7.08 -18.22 25.21
CA PRO A 103 5.62 -18.23 25.05
C PRO A 103 5.08 -19.55 24.47
N GLU A 104 5.81 -20.20 23.57
CA GLU A 104 5.40 -21.47 22.95
C GLU A 104 5.44 -22.61 23.95
N GLU A 105 6.53 -22.76 24.72
CA GLU A 105 6.62 -23.75 25.80
C GLU A 105 5.55 -23.54 26.89
N PHE A 106 5.27 -22.27 27.24
CA PHE A 106 4.19 -21.94 28.18
C PHE A 106 2.82 -22.31 27.63
N THR A 107 2.57 -22.06 26.34
CA THR A 107 1.33 -22.42 25.65
C THR A 107 1.15 -23.94 25.60
N GLU A 108 2.20 -24.70 25.26
CA GLU A 108 2.18 -26.17 25.24
C GLU A 108 1.87 -26.75 26.63
N LEU A 109 2.45 -26.19 27.69
CA LEU A 109 2.18 -26.59 29.07
C LEU A 109 0.74 -26.30 29.49
N LEU A 110 0.19 -25.15 29.09
CA LEU A 110 -1.21 -24.78 29.32
C LEU A 110 -2.17 -25.71 28.57
N GLU A 111 -1.91 -26.00 27.30
CA GLU A 111 -2.70 -26.95 26.51
C GLU A 111 -2.66 -28.36 27.09
N ARG A 112 -1.50 -28.80 27.58
CA ARG A 112 -1.37 -30.09 28.26
C ARG A 112 -2.20 -30.12 29.54
N LYS A 113 -2.17 -29.06 30.34
CA LYS A 113 -2.99 -28.93 31.56
C LYS A 113 -4.48 -28.94 31.22
N GLU A 114 -4.88 -28.24 30.17
CA GLU A 114 -6.27 -28.21 29.68
C GLU A 114 -6.76 -29.62 29.29
N ARG A 115 -5.99 -30.36 28.48
CA ARG A 115 -6.31 -31.75 28.11
C ARG A 115 -6.52 -32.63 29.35
N MET A 116 -5.64 -32.51 30.34
CA MET A 116 -5.76 -33.26 31.60
C MET A 116 -7.03 -32.89 32.38
N LEU A 117 -7.42 -31.62 32.43
CA LEU A 117 -8.63 -31.17 33.13
C LEU A 117 -9.90 -31.65 32.44
N VAL A 118 -9.92 -31.67 31.11
CA VAL A 118 -11.04 -32.19 30.31
C VAL A 118 -11.16 -33.70 30.48
N GLU A 119 -10.07 -34.46 30.36
CA GLU A 119 -10.07 -35.93 30.48
C GLU A 119 -10.40 -36.42 31.90
N SER A 120 -9.99 -35.67 32.93
CA SER A 120 -10.25 -36.01 34.34
C SER A 120 -11.65 -35.65 34.83
N SER A 121 -12.51 -35.07 33.98
CA SER A 121 -13.84 -34.56 34.36
C SER A 121 -13.80 -33.53 35.50
N ASP A 122 -12.72 -32.75 35.59
CA ASP A 122 -12.62 -31.61 36.51
C ASP A 122 -13.72 -30.58 36.16
N PRO A 123 -14.40 -29.96 37.14
CA PRO A 123 -15.41 -28.93 36.87
C PRO A 123 -14.92 -27.80 35.95
N ARG A 124 -13.61 -27.45 36.00
CA ARG A 124 -12.98 -26.45 35.13
C ARG A 124 -12.92 -26.90 33.67
N GLY A 125 -12.88 -28.20 33.39
CA GLY A 125 -12.84 -28.74 32.03
C GLY A 125 -14.06 -28.34 31.19
N ARG A 126 -15.24 -28.21 31.81
CA ARG A 126 -16.44 -27.73 31.13
C ARG A 126 -16.33 -26.24 30.75
N GLU A 127 -15.84 -25.41 31.67
CA GLU A 127 -15.61 -23.99 31.40
C GLU A 127 -14.57 -23.79 30.30
N LEU A 128 -13.48 -24.57 30.32
CA LEU A 128 -12.45 -24.54 29.28
C LEU A 128 -13.01 -24.93 27.90
N ALA A 129 -13.85 -25.96 27.83
CA ALA A 129 -14.52 -26.34 26.58
C ALA A 129 -15.45 -25.24 26.04
N GLU A 130 -16.21 -24.56 26.92
CA GLU A 130 -17.07 -23.44 26.55
C GLU A 130 -16.24 -22.23 26.06
N ILE A 131 -15.09 -21.94 26.69
CA ILE A 131 -14.17 -20.89 26.25
C ILE A 131 -13.55 -21.23 24.89
N ALA A 132 -13.09 -22.47 24.70
CA ALA A 132 -12.51 -22.93 23.44
C ALA A 132 -13.50 -22.81 22.27
N GLN A 133 -14.77 -23.18 22.49
CA GLN A 133 -15.82 -23.00 21.50
C GLN A 133 -16.01 -21.51 21.13
N ARG A 134 -16.10 -20.62 22.13
CA ARG A 134 -16.25 -19.18 21.87
C ARG A 134 -15.04 -18.56 21.18
N LEU A 135 -13.83 -19.02 21.51
CA LEU A 135 -12.61 -18.60 20.81
C LEU A 135 -12.67 -18.99 19.33
N ALA A 136 -13.04 -20.24 19.03
CA ALA A 136 -13.18 -20.70 17.65
C ALA A 136 -14.23 -19.89 16.86
N GLU A 137 -15.36 -19.57 17.48
CA GLU A 137 -16.41 -18.71 16.89
C GLU A 137 -15.87 -17.29 16.62
N VAL A 138 -15.24 -16.65 17.61
CA VAL A 138 -14.70 -15.28 17.46
C VAL A 138 -13.55 -15.23 16.45
N ASP A 139 -12.69 -16.25 16.39
CA ASP A 139 -11.59 -16.32 15.43
C ASP A 139 -12.09 -16.54 13.99
N ALA A 140 -13.19 -17.28 13.81
CA ALA A 140 -13.86 -17.39 12.52
C ALA A 140 -14.45 -16.04 12.10
N ASP A 141 -15.22 -15.40 12.98
CA ASP A 141 -15.79 -14.07 12.73
C ASP A 141 -14.71 -13.06 12.40
N LEU A 142 -13.61 -13.01 13.17
CA LEU A 142 -12.53 -12.06 12.96
C LEU A 142 -11.89 -12.23 11.58
N ARG A 143 -11.66 -13.47 11.15
CA ARG A 143 -11.07 -13.77 9.84
C ARG A 143 -11.96 -13.28 8.70
N GLU A 144 -13.25 -13.59 8.75
CA GLU A 144 -14.23 -13.18 7.73
C GLU A 144 -14.34 -11.64 7.66
N HIS A 145 -14.33 -10.96 8.81
CA HIS A 145 -14.35 -9.49 8.85
C HIS A 145 -13.04 -8.87 8.33
N GLU A 146 -11.88 -9.49 8.57
CA GLU A 146 -10.59 -9.04 8.03
C GLU A 146 -10.47 -9.25 6.51
N GLU A 147 -11.03 -10.34 5.98
CA GLU A 147 -11.16 -10.60 4.54
C GLU A 147 -12.03 -9.55 3.86
N ALA A 148 -13.23 -9.30 4.42
CA ALA A 148 -14.12 -8.24 3.96
C ALA A 148 -13.45 -6.85 4.05
N HIS A 149 -12.75 -6.55 5.15
CA HIS A 149 -12.06 -5.28 5.31
C HIS A 149 -10.96 -5.09 4.24
N ARG A 150 -10.13 -6.11 3.99
CA ARG A 150 -9.07 -6.06 2.97
C ARG A 150 -9.65 -5.85 1.57
N ALA A 151 -10.71 -6.58 1.21
CA ALA A 151 -11.38 -6.40 -0.07
C ALA A 151 -12.01 -5.00 -0.19
N GLY A 152 -12.60 -4.49 0.88
CA GLY A 152 -13.17 -3.14 0.93
C GLY A 152 -12.13 -2.04 0.77
N VAL A 153 -10.94 -2.16 1.40
CA VAL A 153 -9.83 -1.22 1.22
C VAL A 153 -9.34 -1.22 -0.24
N ALA A 154 -9.21 -2.39 -0.86
CA ALA A 154 -8.86 -2.49 -2.27
C ALA A 154 -9.90 -1.83 -3.18
N ALA A 155 -11.19 -2.09 -2.94
CA ALA A 155 -12.29 -1.46 -3.66
C ALA A 155 -12.29 0.07 -3.47
N ALA A 156 -12.08 0.57 -2.25
CA ALA A 156 -12.01 2.00 -1.96
C ALA A 156 -10.90 2.69 -2.75
N HIS A 157 -9.72 2.07 -2.81
CA HIS A 157 -8.59 2.61 -3.58
C HIS A 157 -8.91 2.69 -5.09
N ALA A 158 -9.52 1.64 -5.64
CA ALA A 158 -9.87 1.59 -7.06
C ALA A 158 -11.00 2.57 -7.42
N VAL A 159 -12.05 2.68 -6.60
CA VAL A 159 -13.10 3.70 -6.78
C VAL A 159 -12.49 5.11 -6.68
N GLY A 160 -11.56 5.33 -5.75
CA GLY A 160 -10.80 6.58 -5.65
C GLY A 160 -9.97 6.89 -6.92
N GLN A 161 -9.46 5.87 -7.61
CA GLN A 161 -8.77 6.05 -8.89
C GLN A 161 -9.73 6.52 -9.99
N VAL A 162 -10.94 5.96 -10.07
CA VAL A 162 -11.98 6.42 -10.99
C VAL A 162 -12.29 7.90 -10.77
N LEU A 163 -12.47 8.32 -9.52
CA LEU A 163 -12.69 9.73 -9.18
C LEU A 163 -11.55 10.65 -9.61
N ARG A 164 -10.29 10.22 -9.46
CA ARG A 164 -9.12 10.99 -9.93
C ARG A 164 -9.11 11.13 -11.45
N CYS A 165 -9.39 10.05 -12.19
CA CYS A 165 -9.46 10.09 -13.65
C CYS A 165 -10.60 11.00 -14.15
N LEU A 166 -11.79 10.90 -13.55
CA LEU A 166 -12.92 11.78 -13.86
C LEU A 166 -12.65 13.25 -13.50
N GLY A 167 -11.94 13.51 -12.40
CA GLY A 167 -11.49 14.85 -12.02
C GLY A 167 -10.51 15.45 -13.03
N GLY A 168 -9.56 14.65 -13.52
CA GLY A 168 -8.63 15.04 -14.59
C GLY A 168 -9.36 15.35 -15.91
N ALA A 169 -10.31 14.51 -16.31
CA ALA A 169 -11.15 14.74 -17.48
C ALA A 169 -12.00 16.02 -17.35
N ARG A 170 -12.60 16.26 -16.17
CA ARG A 170 -13.35 17.50 -15.89
C ARG A 170 -12.47 18.75 -15.96
N GLY A 171 -11.25 18.68 -15.44
CA GLY A 171 -10.28 19.79 -15.50
C GLY A 171 -9.87 20.12 -16.93
N ALA A 172 -9.58 19.10 -17.75
CA ALA A 172 -9.28 19.25 -19.17
C ALA A 172 -10.47 19.86 -19.95
N SER A 173 -11.68 19.37 -19.71
CA SER A 173 -12.92 19.90 -20.30
C SER A 173 -13.21 21.35 -19.91
N THR A 174 -12.88 21.77 -18.68
CA THR A 174 -13.05 23.16 -18.22
C THR A 174 -12.07 24.11 -18.91
N TRP A 175 -10.83 23.65 -19.18
CA TRP A 175 -9.82 24.43 -19.91
C TRP A 175 -10.21 24.64 -21.39
N ASP A 176 -10.86 23.65 -22.00
CA ASP A 176 -11.37 23.70 -23.36
C ASP A 176 -12.53 24.72 -23.50
N MET A 177 -13.49 24.69 -22.57
CA MET A 177 -14.63 25.64 -22.52
C MET A 177 -14.25 27.12 -22.38
N LEU A 178 -13.11 27.41 -21.74
CA LEU A 178 -12.64 28.78 -21.52
C LEU A 178 -11.80 29.32 -22.69
N GLY A 179 -11.77 28.61 -23.83
CA GLY A 179 -11.13 29.05 -25.07
C GLY A 179 -9.60 28.89 -25.09
N GLY A 180 -9.04 28.12 -24.16
CA GLY A 180 -7.59 27.90 -24.03
C GLY A 180 -7.06 26.60 -24.63
N GLY A 181 -7.94 25.72 -25.13
CA GLY A 181 -7.57 24.38 -25.60
C GLY A 181 -7.75 24.20 -27.10
N GLY A 182 -6.68 24.20 -27.87
CA GLY A 182 -6.68 23.47 -29.14
C GLY A 182 -6.60 21.96 -28.91
N GLY A 183 -6.40 21.16 -29.97
CA GLY A 183 -6.42 19.68 -29.93
C GLY A 183 -5.50 18.94 -28.94
N ILE A 184 -4.69 19.65 -28.15
CA ILE A 184 -3.92 19.13 -27.00
C ILE A 184 -4.83 18.90 -25.77
N ALA A 185 -5.77 19.82 -25.48
CA ALA A 185 -6.72 19.67 -24.38
C ALA A 185 -7.66 18.48 -24.62
N ASP A 186 -8.15 18.35 -25.86
CA ASP A 186 -8.91 17.19 -26.35
C ASP A 186 -8.15 15.85 -26.25
N MET A 187 -6.83 15.85 -26.44
CA MET A 187 -6.01 14.65 -26.34
C MET A 187 -5.81 14.23 -24.87
N MET A 188 -5.64 15.21 -23.97
CA MET A 188 -5.56 14.96 -22.53
C MET A 188 -6.90 14.47 -21.96
N GLU A 189 -8.02 15.08 -22.36
CA GLU A 189 -9.36 14.61 -21.97
C GLU A 189 -9.61 13.16 -22.39
N ARG A 190 -9.25 12.80 -23.64
CA ARG A 190 -9.36 11.42 -24.13
C ARG A 190 -8.50 10.43 -23.34
N GLY A 191 -7.25 10.80 -23.04
CA GLY A 191 -6.38 9.98 -22.20
C GLY A 191 -6.99 9.74 -20.82
N HIS A 192 -7.56 10.79 -20.19
CA HIS A 192 -8.20 10.67 -18.88
C HIS A 192 -9.50 9.86 -18.91
N LEU A 193 -10.31 9.95 -19.96
CA LEU A 193 -11.56 9.20 -20.10
C LEU A 193 -11.31 7.70 -20.41
N LEU A 194 -10.33 7.37 -21.23
CA LEU A 194 -9.91 5.97 -21.44
C LEU A 194 -9.39 5.35 -20.16
N ASN A 195 -8.55 6.08 -19.43
CA ASN A 195 -8.06 5.66 -18.12
C ASN A 195 -9.20 5.55 -17.09
N ALA A 196 -10.23 6.40 -17.17
CA ALA A 196 -11.40 6.33 -16.28
C ALA A 196 -12.25 5.09 -16.52
N ASP A 197 -12.40 4.63 -17.77
CA ASP A 197 -13.16 3.43 -18.12
C ASP A 197 -12.42 2.16 -17.71
N GLU A 198 -11.12 2.06 -18.00
CA GLU A 198 -10.31 0.94 -17.51
C GLU A 198 -10.32 0.88 -15.97
N ALA A 199 -10.15 2.03 -15.31
CA ALA A 199 -10.25 2.13 -13.86
C ALA A 199 -11.66 1.75 -13.35
N ALA A 200 -12.73 2.07 -14.08
CA ALA A 200 -14.10 1.74 -13.68
C ALA A 200 -14.37 0.23 -13.78
N TRP A 201 -13.89 -0.44 -14.83
CA TRP A 201 -13.97 -1.91 -14.93
C TRP A 201 -13.20 -2.59 -13.80
N HIS A 202 -11.99 -2.11 -13.52
CA HIS A 202 -11.19 -2.64 -12.41
C HIS A 202 -11.87 -2.41 -11.05
N ALA A 203 -12.41 -1.21 -10.83
CA ALA A 203 -13.14 -0.87 -9.61
C ALA A 203 -14.42 -1.69 -9.45
N GLN A 204 -15.18 -1.93 -10.53
CA GLN A 204 -16.36 -2.81 -10.48
C GLN A 204 -15.97 -4.23 -10.10
N HIS A 205 -14.89 -4.77 -10.67
CA HIS A 205 -14.40 -6.10 -10.30
C HIS A 205 -14.07 -6.20 -8.81
N LEU A 206 -13.38 -5.19 -8.25
CA LEU A 206 -13.04 -5.16 -6.82
C LEU A 206 -14.26 -4.95 -5.93
N LEU A 207 -15.28 -4.21 -6.39
CA LEU A 207 -16.58 -4.11 -5.72
C LEU A 207 -17.32 -5.46 -5.72
N ASP A 208 -17.23 -6.25 -6.78
CA ASP A 208 -17.82 -7.60 -6.85
C ASP A 208 -17.07 -8.59 -5.95
N VAL A 209 -15.74 -8.45 -5.79
CA VAL A 209 -14.97 -9.18 -4.77
C VAL A 209 -15.45 -8.77 -3.39
N PHE A 210 -15.46 -7.47 -3.07
CA PHE A 210 -15.89 -6.98 -1.77
C PHE A 210 -17.32 -7.40 -1.41
N ALA A 211 -18.25 -7.34 -2.37
CA ALA A 211 -19.62 -7.80 -2.18
C ALA A 211 -19.71 -9.29 -1.84
N ARG A 212 -18.81 -10.13 -2.37
CA ARG A 212 -18.74 -11.56 -2.01
C ARG A 212 -18.23 -11.78 -0.60
N GLU A 213 -17.14 -11.12 -0.22
CA GLU A 213 -16.60 -11.22 1.15
C GLU A 213 -17.61 -10.71 2.21
N LEU A 214 -18.44 -9.73 1.85
CA LEU A 214 -19.52 -9.24 2.72
C LEU A 214 -20.62 -10.28 2.99
N VAL A 215 -20.82 -11.26 2.09
CA VAL A 215 -21.80 -12.33 2.29
C VAL A 215 -21.41 -13.22 3.45
N ASP A 216 -20.12 -13.46 3.66
CA ASP A 216 -19.61 -14.32 4.72
C ASP A 216 -19.95 -13.76 6.10
N ILE A 217 -20.01 -12.43 6.24
CA ILE A 217 -20.46 -11.74 7.46
C ILE A 217 -21.96 -11.39 7.47
N GLY A 218 -22.75 -11.97 6.56
CA GLY A 218 -24.21 -11.82 6.48
C GLY A 218 -24.71 -10.54 5.79
N VAL A 219 -23.84 -9.73 5.19
CA VAL A 219 -24.19 -8.49 4.50
C VAL A 219 -24.40 -8.74 3.01
N HIS A 220 -25.61 -8.49 2.52
CA HIS A 220 -25.98 -8.72 1.12
C HIS A 220 -26.10 -7.39 0.37
N VAL A 221 -25.15 -7.11 -0.53
CA VAL A 221 -25.11 -5.88 -1.32
C VAL A 221 -24.70 -6.17 -2.75
N SER A 222 -25.12 -5.31 -3.69
CA SER A 222 -24.70 -5.37 -5.10
C SER A 222 -24.36 -3.95 -5.58
N PRO A 223 -23.22 -3.39 -5.14
CA PRO A 223 -22.80 -2.07 -5.58
C PRO A 223 -22.45 -2.10 -7.07
N ALA A 224 -22.98 -1.13 -7.81
CA ALA A 224 -22.74 -0.99 -9.24
C ALA A 224 -22.23 0.42 -9.54
N LEU A 225 -21.06 0.50 -10.17
CA LEU A 225 -20.56 1.75 -10.72
C LEU A 225 -21.41 2.15 -11.94
N PRO A 226 -21.65 3.45 -12.14
CA PRO A 226 -22.25 3.93 -13.38
C PRO A 226 -21.34 3.54 -14.55
N LYS A 227 -21.94 3.06 -15.65
CA LYS A 227 -21.19 2.76 -16.88
C LYS A 227 -20.46 4.02 -17.36
N VAL A 228 -19.14 3.96 -17.41
CA VAL A 228 -18.31 4.96 -18.10
C VAL A 228 -18.32 4.61 -19.59
N ASP A 229 -19.36 5.02 -20.31
CA ASP A 229 -19.54 4.64 -21.72
C ASP A 229 -18.57 5.40 -22.65
N THR A 230 -17.32 4.93 -22.74
CA THR A 230 -16.30 5.48 -23.65
C THR A 230 -16.64 5.32 -25.12
N ARG A 231 -17.47 4.34 -25.50
CA ARG A 231 -17.92 4.15 -26.89
C ARG A 231 -18.88 5.24 -27.32
N TRP A 232 -19.84 5.61 -26.47
CA TRP A 232 -20.69 6.78 -26.71
C TRP A 232 -19.87 8.08 -26.78
N PHE A 233 -18.85 8.24 -25.93
CA PHE A 233 -17.95 9.41 -26.00
C PHE A 233 -17.09 9.43 -27.28
N ALA A 234 -16.61 8.28 -27.76
CA ALA A 234 -15.85 8.17 -29.00
C ALA A 234 -16.71 8.41 -30.24
N ASP A 235 -17.92 7.84 -30.30
CA ASP A 235 -18.86 8.00 -31.42
C ASP A 235 -19.38 9.46 -31.51
N MET A 236 -19.55 10.16 -30.38
CA MET A 236 -19.93 11.59 -30.33
C MET A 236 -18.78 12.57 -30.66
N PHE A 237 -17.52 12.12 -30.64
CA PHE A 237 -16.35 12.97 -30.94
C PHE A 237 -16.21 13.22 -32.45
N PHE A 238 -16.69 12.29 -33.27
CA PHE A 238 -16.67 12.40 -34.74
C PHE A 238 -17.95 13.01 -35.31
N ASP A 239 -19.09 12.91 -34.61
CA ASP A 239 -20.34 13.58 -34.97
C ASP A 239 -20.49 14.89 -34.19
N ASN A 240 -20.17 15.99 -34.85
CA ASN A 240 -20.16 17.40 -34.42
C ASN A 240 -21.53 17.95 -33.92
N ILE A 241 -22.28 17.19 -33.12
CA ILE A 241 -23.72 17.32 -32.86
C ILE A 241 -24.02 17.73 -31.40
N VAL A 242 -23.06 17.66 -30.46
CA VAL A 242 -23.27 17.99 -29.04
C VAL A 242 -22.25 19.02 -28.52
N THR A 243 -22.74 20.04 -27.79
CA THR A 243 -21.92 21.12 -27.21
C THR A 243 -21.13 20.66 -25.98
N ASP A 244 -19.94 21.22 -25.76
CA ASP A 244 -19.04 20.83 -24.65
C ASP A 244 -19.70 20.94 -23.26
N ALA A 245 -20.71 21.82 -23.11
CA ALA A 245 -21.54 21.97 -21.92
C ALA A 245 -22.22 20.66 -21.49
N ILE A 246 -22.68 19.86 -22.45
CA ILE A 246 -23.36 18.59 -22.20
C ILE A 246 -22.36 17.51 -21.76
N LYS A 247 -21.15 17.48 -22.36
CA LYS A 247 -20.06 16.57 -21.95
C LYS A 247 -19.64 16.83 -20.51
N HIS A 248 -19.40 18.10 -20.16
CA HIS A 248 -19.01 18.51 -18.82
C HIS A 248 -20.05 18.13 -17.76
N GLN A 249 -21.34 18.37 -18.02
CA GLN A 249 -22.41 17.97 -17.11
C GLN A 249 -22.48 16.45 -16.91
N ARG A 250 -22.19 15.66 -17.95
CA ARG A 250 -22.17 14.20 -17.84
C ARG A 250 -20.98 13.70 -17.01
N ILE A 251 -19.79 14.27 -17.20
CA ILE A 251 -18.60 13.97 -16.36
C ILE A 251 -18.85 14.39 -14.90
N ALA A 252 -19.55 15.50 -14.68
CA ALA A 252 -19.98 15.93 -13.34
C ALA A 252 -20.87 14.88 -12.67
N ARG A 253 -21.99 14.49 -13.31
CA ARG A 253 -22.94 13.51 -12.78
C ARG A 253 -22.34 12.12 -12.56
N THR A 254 -21.51 11.64 -13.48
CA THR A 254 -20.80 10.36 -13.29
C THR A 254 -19.86 10.44 -12.09
N GLY A 255 -19.16 11.56 -11.91
CA GLY A 255 -18.30 11.77 -10.74
C GLY A 255 -19.08 11.82 -9.43
N GLU A 256 -20.26 12.44 -9.39
CA GLU A 256 -21.15 12.44 -8.22
C GLU A 256 -21.59 11.01 -7.85
N ALA A 257 -22.09 10.24 -8.83
CA ALA A 257 -22.53 8.86 -8.58
C ALA A 257 -21.39 7.93 -8.15
N VAL A 258 -20.17 8.10 -8.69
CA VAL A 258 -18.98 7.38 -8.20
C VAL A 258 -18.59 7.85 -6.79
N GLY A 259 -18.83 9.13 -6.47
CA GLY A 259 -18.66 9.71 -5.15
C GLY A 259 -19.55 9.04 -4.10
N ASP A 260 -20.83 8.84 -4.41
CA ASP A 260 -21.77 8.14 -3.52
C ASP A 260 -21.30 6.71 -3.21
N VAL A 261 -20.78 6.00 -4.22
CA VAL A 261 -20.21 4.66 -4.03
C VAL A 261 -18.95 4.73 -3.17
N ALA A 262 -18.08 5.73 -3.37
CA ALA A 262 -16.87 5.92 -2.57
C ALA A 262 -17.19 6.18 -1.10
N GLU A 263 -18.20 7.00 -0.81
CA GLU A 263 -18.68 7.28 0.54
C GLU A 263 -19.23 6.02 1.20
N TRP A 264 -20.04 5.24 0.48
CA TRP A 264 -20.56 3.97 0.97
C TRP A 264 -19.43 2.98 1.29
N VAL A 265 -18.49 2.74 0.36
CA VAL A 265 -17.34 1.84 0.59
C VAL A 265 -16.53 2.30 1.80
N GLY A 266 -16.22 3.60 1.88
CA GLY A 266 -15.46 4.17 3.00
C GLY A 266 -16.17 3.98 4.34
N GLY A 267 -17.49 4.20 4.39
CA GLY A 267 -18.31 3.96 5.57
C GLY A 267 -18.29 2.49 6.00
N THR A 268 -18.45 1.56 5.06
CA THR A 268 -18.43 0.12 5.34
C THR A 268 -17.05 -0.35 5.81
N VAL A 269 -15.96 0.10 5.17
CA VAL A 269 -14.58 -0.23 5.58
C VAL A 269 -14.31 0.24 7.01
N ASN A 270 -14.70 1.46 7.36
CA ASN A 270 -14.54 1.96 8.73
C ASN A 270 -15.35 1.15 9.75
N GLY A 271 -16.57 0.73 9.39
CA GLY A 271 -17.39 -0.16 10.22
C GLY A 271 -16.73 -1.52 10.44
N LEU A 272 -16.18 -2.12 9.39
CA LEU A 272 -15.45 -3.40 9.47
C LEU A 272 -14.21 -3.28 10.36
N ALA A 273 -13.41 -2.23 10.18
CA ALA A 273 -12.23 -1.98 11.01
C ALA A 273 -12.59 -1.84 12.50
N ALA A 274 -13.66 -1.11 12.82
CA ALA A 274 -14.15 -0.98 14.19
C ALA A 274 -14.59 -2.35 14.75
N ARG A 275 -15.29 -3.15 13.95
CA ARG A 275 -15.76 -4.49 14.34
C ARG A 275 -14.62 -5.48 14.55
N CYS A 276 -13.59 -5.51 13.69
CA CYS A 276 -12.37 -6.29 13.92
C CYS A 276 -11.72 -5.91 15.26
N GLY A 277 -11.69 -4.62 15.58
CA GLY A 277 -11.16 -4.11 16.85
C GLY A 277 -11.97 -4.57 18.06
N GLU A 278 -13.29 -4.71 17.95
CA GLU A 278 -14.14 -5.29 18.99
C GLU A 278 -13.93 -6.80 19.15
N LEU A 279 -13.91 -7.54 18.04
CA LEU A 279 -13.68 -8.99 18.03
C LEU A 279 -12.32 -9.34 18.62
N THR A 280 -11.28 -8.60 18.26
CA THR A 280 -9.93 -8.74 18.83
C THR A 280 -9.95 -8.58 20.36
N ARG A 281 -10.60 -7.53 20.86
CA ARG A 281 -10.73 -7.30 22.31
C ARG A 281 -11.52 -8.42 23.00
N GLY A 282 -12.57 -8.92 22.36
CA GLY A 282 -13.37 -10.05 22.85
C GLY A 282 -12.55 -11.34 22.93
N ARG A 283 -11.80 -11.67 21.86
CA ARG A 283 -10.88 -12.80 21.81
C ARG A 283 -9.86 -12.72 22.94
N ASP A 284 -9.20 -11.57 23.09
CA ASP A 284 -8.17 -11.38 24.13
C ASP A 284 -8.75 -11.55 25.54
N SER A 285 -10.01 -11.14 25.76
CA SER A 285 -10.71 -11.41 27.02
C SER A 285 -10.98 -12.90 27.26
N PHE A 286 -11.29 -13.67 26.22
CA PHE A 286 -11.47 -15.13 26.35
C PHE A 286 -10.14 -15.85 26.57
N VAL A 287 -9.06 -15.40 25.91
CA VAL A 287 -7.70 -15.91 26.14
C VAL A 287 -7.28 -15.67 27.59
N ALA A 288 -7.45 -14.45 28.10
CA ALA A 288 -7.15 -14.13 29.50
C ALA A 288 -7.97 -14.98 30.48
N ARG A 289 -9.26 -15.20 30.20
CA ARG A 289 -10.11 -16.06 31.03
C ARG A 289 -9.64 -17.52 31.00
N ARG A 290 -9.22 -18.04 29.84
CA ARG A 290 -8.64 -19.39 29.72
C ARG A 290 -7.40 -19.53 30.59
N GLU A 291 -6.51 -18.55 30.55
CA GLU A 291 -5.31 -18.53 31.40
C GLU A 291 -5.65 -18.49 32.91
N ASP A 292 -6.61 -17.67 33.32
CA ASP A 292 -7.08 -17.61 34.71
C ASP A 292 -7.59 -18.98 35.20
N VAL A 293 -8.42 -19.66 34.38
CA VAL A 293 -8.96 -20.98 34.73
C VAL A 293 -7.86 -22.04 34.78
N LEU A 294 -6.83 -21.92 33.92
CA LEU A 294 -5.69 -22.82 33.89
C LEU A 294 -4.66 -22.51 34.99
N THR A 295 -4.64 -21.32 35.59
CA THR A 295 -3.66 -20.94 36.61
C THR A 295 -4.21 -20.96 38.04
N GLY A 296 -5.53 -20.82 38.20
CA GLY A 296 -6.26 -21.06 39.46
C GLY A 296 -6.43 -22.54 39.80
#